data_AF-A0A3E2U4E2-F1
#
_entry.id   AF-A0A3E2U4E2-F1
#
_cell.length_a   1.000
_cell.length_b   1.000
_cell.length_c   1.000
_cell.angle_alpha   90.00
_cell.angle_beta   90.00
_cell.angle_gamma   90.00
#
_symmetry.space_group_name_H-M   'P 1'
#
loop_
_entity.id
_entity.type
_entity.pdbx_description
1 polymer ?
#
loop_
_entity_poly.entity_id
_entity_poly.type
_entity_poly.pdbx_seq_one_letter_code
_entity_poly.pdbx_strand_id
1 'polypeptide(L)'
;MINITDKSACCGCTACANICPKEAIKMAPDEEGFLYPHVDKNSCVECGLCDKVCPIQQKCVDRPKKVESYVLRTKADDVLMNSTSGGFVTPLAEYVLEHNGIVCAAAYDKDFTVKHIFVNPNGGGVQTRQYSWV
;
A
#
# COMPACT_ATOMS: atom_id res chain seq x y z
N MET A 1 -22.53 3.61 8.56
CA MET A 1 -21.82 4.78 8.01
C MET A 1 -20.55 4.92 8.81
N ILE A 2 -19.39 4.95 8.14
CA ILE A 2 -18.11 5.02 8.82
C ILE A 2 -17.98 6.34 9.59
N ASN A 3 -17.62 6.25 10.87
CA ASN A 3 -17.34 7.38 11.74
C ASN A 3 -16.23 6.97 12.70
N ILE A 4 -15.04 7.57 12.58
CA ILE A 4 -13.88 7.20 13.37
C ILE A 4 -13.85 8.06 14.64
N THR A 5 -14.25 7.49 15.76
CA THR A 5 -14.16 8.12 17.09
C THR A 5 -12.91 7.70 17.86
N ASP A 6 -12.37 6.54 17.53
CA ASP A 6 -11.12 6.00 18.07
C ASP A 6 -10.18 5.73 16.89
N LYS A 7 -9.04 6.43 16.87
CA LYS A 7 -8.04 6.30 15.81
C LYS A 7 -7.47 4.88 15.71
N SER A 8 -7.44 4.12 16.81
CA SER A 8 -6.95 2.74 16.81
C SER A 8 -7.85 1.78 16.00
N ALA A 9 -9.11 2.17 15.76
CA ALA A 9 -10.07 1.41 14.98
C ALA A 9 -9.98 1.68 13.46
N CYS A 10 -8.97 2.42 12.99
CA CYS A 10 -8.77 2.74 11.58
C CYS A 10 -7.29 2.71 11.20
N CYS A 11 -6.95 1.96 10.14
CA CYS A 11 -5.58 1.88 9.60
C CYS A 11 -5.36 2.76 8.35
N GLY A 12 -6.33 3.59 7.97
CA GLY A 12 -6.19 4.52 6.85
C GLY A 12 -6.11 3.87 5.46
N CYS A 13 -6.53 2.61 5.30
CA CYS A 13 -6.40 1.84 4.04
C CYS A 13 -7.21 2.34 2.83
N THR A 14 -7.95 3.45 2.95
CA THR A 14 -8.75 4.11 1.90
C THR A 14 -9.87 3.28 1.24
N ALA A 15 -10.11 2.03 1.67
CA ALA A 15 -11.14 1.17 1.10
C ALA A 15 -12.54 1.80 1.12
N CYS A 16 -12.89 2.48 2.22
CA CYS A 16 -14.17 3.17 2.38
C CYS A 16 -14.35 4.33 1.38
N ALA A 17 -13.28 5.10 1.10
CA ALA A 17 -13.31 6.16 0.10
C ALA A 17 -13.47 5.59 -1.31
N ASN A 18 -12.66 4.58 -1.65
CA ASN A 18 -12.67 3.94 -2.98
C ASN A 18 -14.01 3.28 -3.33
N ILE A 19 -14.71 2.68 -2.36
CA ILE A 19 -15.99 2.00 -2.63
C ILE A 19 -17.18 2.98 -2.71
N CYS A 20 -17.00 4.25 -2.30
CA CYS A 20 -18.12 5.19 -2.17
C CYS A 20 -18.61 5.65 -3.55
N PRO A 21 -19.84 5.28 -3.98
CA PRO A 21 -20.33 5.61 -5.33
C PRO A 21 -20.69 7.09 -5.50
N LYS A 22 -20.72 7.85 -4.40
CA LYS A 22 -21.01 9.29 -4.37
C LYS A 22 -19.79 10.14 -4.08
N GLU A 23 -18.62 9.52 -3.93
CA GLU A 23 -17.38 10.21 -3.53
C GLU A 23 -17.56 11.07 -2.27
N ALA A 24 -18.51 10.68 -1.41
CA ALA A 24 -18.88 11.42 -0.21
C ALA A 24 -17.86 11.27 0.92
N ILE A 25 -16.77 10.53 0.71
CA ILE A 25 -15.76 10.23 1.71
C ILE A 25 -14.41 10.72 1.20
N LYS A 26 -13.83 11.71 1.88
CA LYS A 26 -12.47 12.19 1.61
C LYS A 26 -11.53 11.76 2.71
N MET A 27 -10.33 11.31 2.33
CA MET A 27 -9.27 11.01 3.28
C MET A 27 -8.52 12.30 3.62
N ALA A 28 -8.40 12.63 4.90
CA ALA A 28 -7.62 13.78 5.35
C ALA A 28 -6.57 13.34 6.38
N PRO A 29 -5.37 13.93 6.35
CA PRO A 29 -4.33 13.65 7.33
C PRO A 29 -4.69 14.27 8.69
N ASP A 30 -4.27 13.62 9.76
CA ASP A 30 -4.18 14.25 11.08
C ASP A 30 -2.84 14.99 11.26
N GLU A 31 -2.55 15.42 12.49
CA GLU A 31 -1.32 16.15 12.84
C GLU A 31 -0.04 15.34 12.60
N GLU A 32 -0.13 14.01 12.58
CA GLU A 32 0.99 13.09 12.35
C GLU A 32 1.05 12.63 10.88
N GLY A 33 0.09 13.07 10.04
CA GLY A 33 0.00 12.72 8.63
C GLY A 33 -0.78 11.43 8.33
N PHE A 34 -1.35 10.76 9.34
CA PHE A 34 -2.15 9.56 9.13
C PHE A 34 -3.52 9.92 8.53
N LEU A 35 -3.90 9.19 7.48
CA LEU A 35 -5.14 9.46 6.74
C LEU A 35 -6.37 8.83 7.41
N TYR A 36 -7.39 9.65 7.65
CA TYR A 36 -8.69 9.22 8.18
C TYR A 36 -9.86 9.67 7.28
N PRO A 37 -10.95 8.89 7.22
CA PRO A 37 -12.09 9.23 6.39
C PRO A 37 -12.97 10.32 7.02
N HIS A 38 -13.28 11.36 6.24
CA HIS A 38 -14.27 12.39 6.54
C HIS A 38 -15.46 12.24 5.59
N VAL A 39 -16.66 12.07 6.17
CA VAL A 39 -17.89 11.84 5.40
C VAL A 39 -18.66 13.16 5.24
N ASP A 40 -18.89 13.58 4.00
CA ASP A 40 -19.87 14.61 3.68
C ASP A 40 -21.29 14.03 3.77
N LYS A 41 -22.02 14.45 4.81
CA LYS A 41 -23.38 13.98 5.08
C LYS A 41 -24.38 14.41 4.02
N ASN A 42 -24.14 15.50 3.29
CA ASN A 42 -25.06 15.98 2.27
C ASN A 42 -24.99 15.13 0.99
N SER A 43 -23.80 14.61 0.68
CA SER A 43 -23.57 13.75 -0.49
C SER A 43 -23.78 12.26 -0.20
N CYS A 44 -23.72 11.87 1.08
CA CYS A 44 -23.91 10.49 1.51
C CYS A 44 -25.36 10.03 1.29
N VAL A 45 -25.52 8.89 0.62
CA VAL A 45 -26.82 8.24 0.39
C VAL A 45 -27.05 7.03 1.31
N GLU A 46 -26.26 6.92 2.38
CA GLU A 46 -26.38 5.88 3.43
C GLU A 46 -26.40 4.43 2.92
N CYS A 47 -25.76 4.15 1.78
CA CYS A 47 -25.76 2.80 1.17
C CYS A 47 -25.06 1.71 1.99
N GLY A 48 -24.29 2.06 3.03
CA GLY A 48 -23.58 1.12 3.92
C GLY A 48 -22.39 0.38 3.29
N LEU A 49 -21.99 0.70 2.06
CA LEU A 49 -20.85 0.03 1.39
C LEU A 49 -19.52 0.26 2.11
N CYS A 50 -19.32 1.45 2.70
CA CYS A 50 -18.13 1.77 3.48
C CYS A 50 -17.94 0.85 4.69
N ASP A 51 -19.02 0.48 5.38
CA ASP A 51 -18.98 -0.44 6.52
C ASP A 51 -18.71 -1.88 6.06
N LYS A 52 -19.29 -2.27 4.91
CA LYS A 52 -19.13 -3.62 4.31
C LYS A 52 -17.73 -3.88 3.76
N VAL A 53 -17.02 -2.86 3.27
CA VAL A 53 -15.67 -3.04 2.73
C VAL A 53 -14.59 -2.93 3.83
N CYS A 54 -14.92 -2.38 5.00
CA CYS A 54 -13.95 -2.11 6.04
C CYS A 54 -13.41 -3.43 6.64
N PRO A 55 -12.11 -3.76 6.49
CA PRO A 55 -11.57 -5.02 6.98
C PRO A 55 -11.47 -5.09 8.52
N ILE A 56 -11.47 -3.93 9.19
CA ILE A 56 -11.44 -3.85 10.66
C ILE A 56 -12.82 -4.18 11.24
N GLN A 57 -13.89 -3.70 10.59
CA GLN A 57 -15.27 -3.97 11.01
C GLN A 57 -15.76 -5.34 10.50
N GLN A 58 -15.43 -5.69 9.26
CA GLN A 58 -15.70 -6.99 8.65
C GLN A 58 -14.48 -7.89 8.81
N LYS A 59 -14.20 -8.30 10.06
CA LYS A 59 -13.12 -9.26 10.31
C LYS A 59 -13.36 -10.50 9.45
N CYS A 60 -12.38 -10.86 8.64
CA CYS A 60 -12.39 -12.12 7.94
C CYS A 60 -12.56 -13.24 8.97
N VAL A 61 -13.61 -14.03 8.83
CA VAL A 61 -13.76 -15.24 9.62
C VAL A 61 -12.65 -16.17 9.18
N ASP A 62 -11.69 -16.41 10.08
CA ASP A 62 -10.65 -17.41 9.86
C ASP A 62 -11.32 -18.74 9.55
N ARG A 63 -11.21 -19.15 8.29
CA ARG A 63 -11.42 -20.53 7.91
C ARG A 63 -10.05 -21.16 7.99
N PRO A 64 -9.72 -21.92 9.05
CA PRO A 64 -8.40 -22.52 9.19
C PRO A 64 -8.24 -23.56 8.08
N LYS A 65 -7.77 -23.11 6.92
CA LYS A 65 -7.12 -23.96 5.96
C LYS A 65 -5.71 -24.17 6.50
N LYS A 66 -5.25 -25.41 6.55
CA LYS A 66 -3.83 -25.69 6.82
C LYS A 66 -3.04 -25.11 5.66
N VAL A 67 -2.54 -23.88 5.82
CA VAL A 67 -1.65 -23.22 4.87
C VAL A 67 -0.24 -23.49 5.34
N GLU A 68 0.52 -24.25 4.56
CA GLU A 68 1.96 -24.34 4.76
C GLU A 68 2.59 -23.03 4.29
N SER A 69 3.42 -22.43 5.14
CA SER A 69 4.10 -21.17 4.85
C SER A 69 5.61 -21.36 4.88
N TYR A 70 6.29 -20.62 4.01
CA TYR A 70 7.75 -20.61 3.93
C TYR A 70 8.25 -19.21 4.30
N VAL A 71 9.36 -19.17 5.02
CA VAL A 71 10.08 -17.93 5.32
C VAL A 71 11.35 -17.91 4.47
N LEU A 72 11.55 -16.81 3.76
CA LEU A 72 12.70 -16.58 2.89
C LEU A 72 13.56 -15.47 3.49
N ARG A 73 14.87 -15.68 3.51
CA ARG A 73 15.86 -14.69 3.94
C ARG A 73 17.08 -14.80 3.04
N THR A 74 17.64 -13.66 2.66
CA THR A 74 18.91 -13.64 1.92
C THR A 74 20.05 -14.19 2.78
N LYS A 75 21.00 -14.87 2.14
CA LYS A 75 22.26 -15.31 2.78
C LYS A 75 23.35 -14.24 2.73
N ALA A 76 23.16 -13.19 1.94
CA ALA A 76 24.12 -12.09 1.79
C ALA A 76 23.94 -11.09 2.94
N ASP A 77 24.97 -10.94 3.78
CA ASP A 77 24.89 -10.12 5.00
C ASP A 77 24.73 -8.63 4.70
N ASP A 78 25.37 -8.12 3.64
CA ASP A 78 25.25 -6.74 3.19
C ASP A 78 23.82 -6.40 2.76
N VAL A 79 23.18 -7.27 1.97
CA VAL A 79 21.79 -7.11 1.55
C VAL A 79 20.88 -7.16 2.78
N LEU A 80 21.11 -8.10 3.69
CA LEU A 80 20.31 -8.24 4.89
C LEU A 80 20.37 -6.98 5.78
N MET A 81 21.57 -6.45 6.01
CA MET A 81 21.77 -5.29 6.88
C MET A 81 21.15 -4.00 6.32
N ASN A 82 20.97 -3.94 5.00
CA ASN A 82 20.40 -2.78 4.31
C ASN A 82 18.95 -2.97 3.84
N SER A 83 18.29 -4.08 4.21
CA SER A 83 16.94 -4.41 3.75
C SER A 83 15.94 -4.61 4.89
N THR A 84 14.67 -4.36 4.60
CA THR A 84 13.56 -4.75 5.50
C THR A 84 13.19 -6.22 5.31
N SER A 85 12.66 -6.86 6.37
CA SER A 85 11.99 -8.16 6.28
C SER A 85 12.81 -9.29 5.63
N GLY A 86 14.09 -9.42 5.98
CA GLY A 86 14.94 -10.53 5.57
C GLY A 86 15.60 -10.42 4.19
N GLY A 87 15.44 -9.28 3.49
CA GLY A 87 16.24 -8.95 2.30
C GLY A 87 16.05 -9.84 1.07
N PHE A 88 14.95 -10.60 1.01
CA PHE A 88 14.68 -11.51 -0.12
C PHE A 88 14.33 -10.78 -1.43
N VAL A 89 13.74 -9.59 -1.36
CA VAL A 89 13.28 -8.86 -2.56
C VAL A 89 14.46 -8.48 -3.46
N THR A 90 15.63 -8.16 -2.90
CA THR A 90 16.82 -7.78 -3.67
C THR A 90 17.32 -8.89 -4.63
N PRO A 91 17.64 -10.12 -4.17
CA PRO A 91 18.06 -11.18 -5.07
C PRO A 91 16.96 -11.60 -6.05
N LEU A 92 15.67 -11.47 -5.67
CA LEU A 92 14.58 -11.70 -6.60
C LEU A 92 14.54 -10.64 -7.72
N ALA A 93 14.74 -9.37 -7.37
CA ALA A 93 14.79 -8.28 -8.33
C ALA A 93 15.98 -8.43 -9.29
N GLU A 94 17.16 -8.81 -8.78
CA GLU A 94 18.35 -9.12 -9.59
C GLU A 94 18.06 -10.23 -10.60
N TYR A 95 17.49 -11.36 -10.14
CA TYR A 95 17.09 -12.46 -11.00
C TYR A 95 16.14 -12.01 -12.12
N VAL A 96 15.13 -11.19 -11.81
CA VAL A 96 14.20 -10.66 -12.81
C VAL A 96 14.92 -9.81 -13.85
N LEU A 97 15.82 -8.93 -13.42
CA LEU A 97 16.58 -8.05 -14.30
C LEU A 97 17.54 -8.84 -15.22
N GLU A 98 18.22 -9.85 -14.68
CA GLU A 98 19.10 -10.76 -15.44
C GLU A 98 18.34 -11.51 -16.55
N HIS A 99 17.03 -11.74 -16.35
CA HIS A 99 16.16 -12.43 -17.31
C HIS A 99 15.36 -11.44 -18.18
N ASN A 100 15.89 -10.23 -18.38
CA ASN A 100 15.29 -9.16 -19.19
C ASN A 100 13.91 -8.70 -18.71
N GLY A 101 13.56 -8.95 -17.44
CA GLY A 101 12.35 -8.45 -16.81
C GLY A 101 12.50 -7.01 -16.33
N ILE A 102 11.37 -6.39 -15.97
CA ILE A 102 11.31 -5.03 -15.42
C ILE A 102 10.81 -5.11 -13.98
N VAL A 103 11.48 -4.42 -13.06
CA VAL A 103 11.07 -4.34 -11.66
C VAL A 103 10.34 -3.02 -11.43
N CYS A 104 9.08 -3.11 -10.98
CA CYS A 104 8.30 -1.95 -10.54
C CYS A 104 8.48 -1.81 -9.02
N ALA A 105 8.99 -0.66 -8.57
CA ALA A 105 9.27 -0.42 -7.16
C ALA A 105 8.81 0.97 -6.71
N ALA A 106 8.91 1.24 -5.41
CA ALA A 106 8.77 2.58 -4.85
C ALA A 106 10.10 2.98 -4.20
N ALA A 107 10.56 4.19 -4.48
CA ALA A 107 11.81 4.72 -3.93
C ALA A 107 11.63 6.17 -3.49
N TYR A 108 12.41 6.59 -2.51
CA TYR A 108 12.52 8.00 -2.15
C TYR A 108 13.40 8.74 -3.15
N ASP A 109 12.98 9.94 -3.54
CA ASP A 109 13.87 10.89 -4.21
C ASP A 109 14.72 11.67 -3.18
N LYS A 110 15.53 12.61 -3.69
CA LYS A 110 16.42 13.47 -2.87
C LYS A 110 15.68 14.31 -1.83
N ASP A 111 14.38 14.55 -2.04
CA ASP A 111 13.53 15.37 -1.18
C ASP A 111 12.66 14.47 -0.27
N PHE A 112 13.03 13.18 -0.13
CA PHE A 112 12.30 12.16 0.63
C PHE A 112 10.85 11.98 0.19
N THR A 113 10.54 12.28 -1.08
CA THR A 113 9.22 12.01 -1.65
C THR A 113 9.20 10.60 -2.26
N VAL A 114 8.18 9.81 -1.94
CA VAL A 114 8.00 8.48 -2.53
C VAL A 114 7.60 8.62 -4.00
N LYS A 115 8.34 7.95 -4.88
CA LYS A 115 8.08 7.85 -6.32
C LYS A 115 7.95 6.39 -6.72
N HIS A 116 6.99 6.09 -7.59
CA HIS A 116 6.99 4.81 -8.31
C HIS A 116 8.08 4.84 -9.38
N ILE A 117 8.88 3.79 -9.42
CA ILE A 117 10.01 3.64 -10.33
C ILE A 117 9.94 2.33 -11.10
N PHE A 118 10.49 2.35 -12.31
CA PHE A 118 10.77 1.15 -13.10
C PHE A 118 12.28 0.98 -13.22
N VAL A 119 12.77 -0.22 -12.94
CA VAL A 119 14.18 -0.60 -13.10
C VAL A 119 14.28 -1.58 -14.27
N ASN A 120 15.13 -1.25 -15.24
CA ASN A 120 15.37 -2.04 -16.44
C ASN A 120 16.75 -2.72 -16.39
N PRO A 121 16.95 -3.84 -17.12
CA PRO A 121 18.20 -4.61 -17.12
C PRO A 121 19.45 -3.81 -17.56
N ASN A 122 19.28 -2.84 -18.46
CA ASN A 122 20.40 -2.17 -19.14
C ASN A 122 20.92 -0.91 -18.43
N GLY A 123 20.63 -0.72 -17.14
CA GLY A 123 21.07 0.46 -16.36
C GLY A 123 20.51 1.81 -16.84
N GLY A 124 19.68 1.81 -17.89
CA GLY A 124 19.09 2.98 -18.50
C GLY A 124 17.81 3.41 -17.81
N GLY A 125 17.96 4.24 -16.77
CA GLY A 125 16.92 5.13 -16.27
C GLY A 125 15.92 4.48 -15.31
N VAL A 126 16.03 4.86 -14.04
CA VAL A 126 14.90 4.89 -13.10
C VAL A 126 13.84 5.83 -13.70
N GLN A 127 12.90 5.29 -14.48
CA GLN A 127 11.77 6.09 -14.94
C GLN A 127 10.82 6.28 -13.76
N THR A 128 10.81 7.48 -13.20
CA THR A 128 9.81 7.86 -12.20
C THR A 128 8.50 8.14 -12.92
N ARG A 129 7.45 7.36 -12.63
CA ARG A 129 6.09 7.83 -12.95
C ARG A 129 5.70 8.82 -11.87
N GLN A 130 5.96 10.10 -12.11
CA GLN A 130 5.24 11.16 -11.42
C GLN A 130 3.81 11.10 -11.97
N TYR A 131 2.85 10.80 -11.10
CA TYR A 131 1.44 10.81 -11.44
C TYR A 131 1.04 12.25 -11.82
N SER A 132 1.20 12.62 -13.09
CA SER A 132 0.50 13.75 -13.72
C SER A 132 -0.82 13.19 -14.24
N TRP A 133 -1.79 13.02 -13.36
CA TRP A 133 -3.18 12.87 -13.81
C TRP A 133 -3.79 14.26 -13.87
N VAL A 134 -4.21 14.61 -15.09
CA VAL A 134 -5.40 15.43 -15.32
C VAL A 134 -6.61 14.77 -14.67
#